data_AF-A0A5A9PH80-F1
#
_entry.id   AF-A0A5A9PH80-F1
#
_cell.length_a   1.000
_cell.length_b   1.000
_cell.length_c   1.000
_cell.angle_alpha   90.00
_cell.angle_beta   90.00
_cell.angle_gamma   90.00
#
_symmetry.space_group_name_H-M   'P 1'
#
loop_
_entity.id
_entity.type
_entity.pdbx_description
1 polymer ?
#
loop_
_entity_poly.entity_id
_entity_poly.type
_entity_poly.pdbx_seq_one_letter_code
_entity_poly.pdbx_strand_id
1 'polypeptide(L)'
;MTKFYTGADDQTDYIKSIEIIEETVEKLKDQLHSPAEFLTRTTDLFGNQLNASDKILEKLQQPPKDTVMFTQMMESCLRAVILVLERQYQQYFADTWIVTEKLKQETTSARSHNMDAEELMGMFSALKKKAPKATICYLSCKMRARKNNTVD
;
A
#
# COMPACT_ATOMS: atom_id res chain seq x y z
N MET A 1 19.88 -22.14 -7.65
CA MET A 1 19.82 -21.21 -6.50
C MET A 1 18.64 -20.28 -6.75
N THR A 2 17.45 -20.69 -6.32
CA THR A 2 16.21 -19.94 -6.54
C THR A 2 16.28 -18.65 -5.74
N LYS A 3 16.13 -17.48 -6.39
CA LYS A 3 16.25 -16.19 -5.71
C LYS A 3 15.10 -16.09 -4.67
N PHE A 4 15.48 -15.95 -3.41
CA PHE A 4 14.60 -16.10 -2.23
C PHE A 4 13.74 -14.87 -1.89
N TYR A 5 13.78 -13.81 -2.70
CA TYR A 5 13.12 -12.54 -2.42
C TYR A 5 12.50 -12.02 -3.72
N THR A 6 11.19 -12.25 -3.87
CA THR A 6 10.30 -11.84 -4.98
C THR A 6 10.76 -12.28 -6.39
N GLY A 7 9.82 -12.79 -7.20
CA GLY A 7 10.10 -13.10 -8.61
C GLY A 7 10.57 -11.84 -9.34
N ALA A 8 11.48 -11.99 -10.31
CA ALA A 8 12.00 -10.88 -11.11
C ALA A 8 10.90 -10.17 -11.94
N ASP A 9 9.71 -10.75 -12.00
CA ASP A 9 8.64 -10.36 -12.91
C ASP A 9 7.66 -9.32 -12.32
N ASP A 10 7.78 -8.98 -11.02
CA ASP A 10 6.75 -8.20 -10.30
C ASP A 10 7.32 -7.08 -9.41
N GLN A 11 8.48 -6.52 -9.75
CA GLN A 11 9.08 -5.43 -8.98
C GLN A 11 8.68 -4.07 -9.57
N THR A 12 7.74 -3.41 -8.88
CA THR A 12 7.47 -1.99 -9.12
C THR A 12 8.66 -1.19 -8.59
N ASP A 13 9.33 -0.44 -9.47
CA ASP A 13 10.42 0.48 -9.09
C ASP A 13 9.92 1.47 -8.02
N TYR A 14 10.77 1.83 -7.06
CA TYR A 14 10.47 2.82 -6.02
C TYR A 14 9.95 4.14 -6.60
N ILE A 15 10.58 4.64 -7.67
CA ILE A 15 10.18 5.87 -8.36
C ILE A 15 8.82 5.68 -9.03
N LYS A 16 8.61 4.53 -9.68
CA LYS A 16 7.32 4.18 -10.28
C LYS A 16 6.22 4.06 -9.21
N SER A 17 6.56 3.62 -8.01
CA SER A 17 5.65 3.56 -6.87
C SER A 17 5.23 4.96 -6.42
N ILE A 18 6.15 5.93 -6.44
CA ILE A 18 5.83 7.35 -6.16
C ILE A 18 4.86 7.89 -7.22
N GLU A 19 5.11 7.62 -8.51
CA GLU A 19 4.22 8.04 -9.61
C GLU A 19 2.81 7.44 -9.44
N ILE A 20 2.71 6.15 -9.10
CA ILE A 20 1.41 5.49 -8.82
C ILE A 20 0.68 6.16 -7.65
N ILE A 21 1.40 6.57 -6.61
CA ILE A 21 0.81 7.23 -5.44
C ILE A 21 0.33 8.64 -5.81
N GLU A 22 1.09 9.38 -6.62
CA GLU A 22 0.69 10.68 -7.15
C GLU A 22 -0.60 10.57 -7.98
N GLU A 23 -0.65 9.64 -8.94
CA GLU A 23 -1.86 9.36 -9.72
C GLU A 23 -3.05 8.95 -8.84
N THR A 24 -2.79 8.19 -7.78
CA THR A 24 -3.83 7.78 -6.83
C THR A 24 -4.38 8.97 -6.05
N VAL A 25 -3.53 9.90 -5.64
CA VAL A 25 -3.95 11.13 -4.96
C VAL A 25 -4.83 11.98 -5.88
N GLU A 26 -4.48 12.12 -7.15
CA GLU A 26 -5.31 12.85 -8.12
C GLU A 26 -6.67 12.16 -8.34
N LYS A 27 -6.70 10.83 -8.49
CA LYS A 27 -7.97 10.07 -8.56
C LYS A 27 -8.84 10.25 -7.30
N LEU A 28 -8.23 10.37 -6.13
CA LEU A 28 -8.96 10.63 -4.88
C LEU A 28 -9.52 12.06 -4.84
N LYS A 29 -8.78 13.05 -5.37
CA LYS A 29 -9.27 14.43 -5.52
C LYS A 29 -10.44 14.51 -6.49
N ASP A 30 -10.35 13.81 -7.63
CA ASP A 30 -11.46 13.72 -8.57
C ASP A 30 -12.70 13.10 -7.91
N GLN A 31 -12.51 12.05 -7.11
CA GLN A 31 -13.58 11.39 -6.38
C GLN A 31 -14.26 12.30 -5.33
N LEU A 32 -13.60 13.35 -4.83
CA LEU A 32 -14.25 14.32 -3.93
C LEU A 32 -15.40 15.06 -4.60
N HIS A 33 -15.42 15.18 -5.93
CA HIS A 33 -16.53 15.80 -6.65
C HIS A 33 -17.79 14.94 -6.66
N SER A 34 -17.63 13.60 -6.57
CA SER A 34 -18.72 12.63 -6.51
C SER A 34 -18.47 11.52 -5.48
N PRO A 35 -18.53 11.79 -4.16
CA PRO A 35 -18.17 10.78 -3.14
C PRO A 35 -19.09 9.54 -3.16
N ALA A 36 -20.35 9.71 -3.57
CA ALA A 36 -21.32 8.62 -3.67
C ALA A 36 -20.96 7.58 -4.76
N GLU A 37 -20.27 8.00 -5.82
CA GLU A 37 -19.85 7.12 -6.92
C GLU A 37 -18.75 6.13 -6.50
N PHE A 38 -18.15 6.32 -5.32
CA PHE A 38 -17.13 5.41 -4.79
C PHE A 38 -17.66 3.97 -4.64
N LEU A 39 -18.95 3.82 -4.30
CA LEU A 39 -19.60 2.52 -4.15
C LEU A 39 -19.92 1.86 -5.50
N THR A 40 -19.97 2.60 -6.60
CA THR A 40 -20.33 2.08 -7.92
C THR A 40 -19.11 1.81 -8.81
N ARG A 41 -17.89 1.97 -8.26
CA ARG A 41 -16.66 1.74 -9.02
C ARG A 41 -16.55 0.29 -9.48
N THR A 42 -16.08 0.10 -10.70
CA THR A 42 -15.72 -1.21 -11.26
C THR A 42 -14.22 -1.50 -11.15
N THR A 43 -13.43 -0.47 -10.84
CA THR A 43 -11.98 -0.57 -10.64
C THR A 43 -11.57 -0.05 -9.27
N ASP A 44 -10.49 -0.62 -8.74
CA ASP A 44 -9.83 -0.10 -7.54
C ASP A 44 -9.13 1.24 -7.84
N LEU A 45 -8.45 1.81 -6.85
CA LEU A 45 -7.73 3.08 -6.99
C LEU A 45 -6.46 2.96 -7.85
N PHE A 46 -5.95 1.73 -8.01
CA PHE A 46 -4.76 1.41 -8.81
C PHE A 46 -5.10 1.04 -10.26
N GLY A 47 -6.39 0.97 -10.62
CA GLY A 47 -6.87 0.66 -11.96
C GLY A 47 -7.16 -0.82 -12.23
N ASN A 48 -7.04 -1.68 -11.22
CA ASN A 48 -7.38 -3.09 -11.37
C ASN A 48 -8.89 -3.28 -11.34
N GLN A 49 -9.39 -4.21 -12.15
CA GLN A 49 -10.81 -4.58 -12.16
C GLN A 49 -11.19 -5.25 -10.84
N LEU A 50 -12.27 -4.77 -10.23
CA LEU A 50 -12.86 -5.39 -9.07
C LEU A 50 -13.58 -6.68 -9.50
N ASN A 51 -13.46 -7.72 -8.69
CA ASN A 51 -14.11 -8.99 -8.97
C ASN A 51 -15.62 -8.88 -8.74
N ALA A 52 -16.40 -8.78 -9.82
CA ALA A 52 -17.86 -8.70 -9.77
C ALA A 52 -18.54 -9.93 -9.14
N SER A 53 -17.85 -11.07 -9.03
CA SER A 53 -18.36 -12.28 -8.36
C SER A 53 -18.10 -12.30 -6.85
N ASP A 54 -17.42 -11.29 -6.31
CA ASP A 54 -17.14 -11.20 -4.87
C ASP A 54 -18.39 -10.76 -4.10
N LYS A 55 -18.90 -11.65 -3.25
CA LYS A 55 -20.08 -11.41 -2.40
C LYS A 55 -19.86 -10.31 -1.35
N ILE A 56 -18.61 -10.04 -0.97
CA ILE A 56 -18.28 -8.95 -0.06
C ILE A 56 -18.39 -7.62 -0.80
N LEU A 57 -17.85 -7.55 -2.02
CA LEU A 57 -17.98 -6.38 -2.88
C LEU A 57 -19.45 -6.08 -3.15
N GLU A 58 -20.24 -7.07 -3.56
CA GLU A 58 -21.68 -6.92 -3.81
C GLU A 58 -22.43 -6.30 -2.62
N LYS A 59 -22.04 -6.65 -1.38
CA LYS A 59 -22.61 -6.07 -0.15
C LYS A 59 -22.16 -4.64 0.10
N LEU A 60 -20.89 -4.33 -0.18
CA LEU A 60 -20.33 -3.00 0.01
C LEU A 60 -20.88 -2.00 -1.01
N GLN A 61 -21.21 -2.45 -2.24
CA GLN A 61 -21.78 -1.61 -3.30
C GLN A 61 -23.29 -1.38 -3.17
N GLN A 62 -23.93 -1.92 -2.13
CA GLN A 62 -25.34 -1.65 -1.86
C GLN A 62 -25.53 -0.16 -1.54
N PRO A 63 -26.61 0.46 -2.02
CA PRO A 63 -26.87 1.87 -1.75
C PRO A 63 -27.03 2.09 -0.23
N PRO A 64 -26.41 3.15 0.31
CA PRO A 64 -26.52 3.47 1.73
C PRO A 64 -27.97 3.85 2.06
N LYS A 65 -28.42 3.51 3.28
CA LYS A 65 -29.77 3.89 3.76
C LYS A 65 -29.94 5.41 3.86
N ASP A 66 -28.86 6.11 4.17
CA ASP A 66 -28.78 7.57 4.21
C ASP A 66 -27.64 8.03 3.30
N THR A 67 -28.01 8.41 2.07
CA THR A 67 -27.06 8.88 1.05
C THR A 67 -26.40 10.19 1.45
N VAL A 68 -27.10 11.07 2.17
CA VAL A 68 -26.58 12.38 2.56
C VAL A 68 -25.49 12.22 3.62
N MET A 69 -25.78 11.45 4.67
CA MET A 69 -24.81 11.14 5.72
C MET A 69 -23.61 10.38 5.16
N PHE A 70 -23.84 9.39 4.29
CA PHE A 70 -22.77 8.65 3.64
C PHE A 70 -21.85 9.57 2.84
N THR A 71 -22.42 10.48 2.04
CA THR A 71 -21.64 11.40 1.20
C THR A 71 -20.76 12.32 2.07
N GLN A 72 -21.30 12.87 3.15
CA GLN A 72 -20.55 13.73 4.08
C GLN A 72 -19.40 12.97 4.78
N MET A 73 -19.68 11.74 5.23
CA MET A 73 -18.66 10.88 5.85
C MET A 73 -17.57 10.50 4.86
N MET A 74 -17.96 10.12 3.64
CA MET A 74 -17.01 9.71 2.62
C MET A 74 -16.14 10.88 2.17
N GLU A 75 -16.72 12.06 1.97
CA GLU A 75 -15.96 13.29 1.69
C GLU A 75 -14.93 13.57 2.79
N SER A 76 -15.34 13.50 4.06
CA SER A 76 -14.44 13.73 5.20
C SER A 76 -13.28 12.74 5.24
N CYS A 77 -13.56 11.46 4.99
CA CYS A 77 -12.56 10.40 4.93
C CYS A 77 -11.59 10.60 3.76
N LEU A 78 -12.09 10.89 2.56
CA LEU A 78 -11.25 11.15 1.38
C LEU A 78 -10.33 12.34 1.62
N ARG A 79 -10.84 13.46 2.16
CA ARG A 79 -10.04 14.64 2.51
C ARG A 79 -8.92 14.30 3.51
N ALA A 80 -9.20 13.50 4.52
CA ALA A 80 -8.21 13.09 5.51
C ALA A 80 -7.11 12.20 4.88
N VAL A 81 -7.48 11.26 4.01
CA VAL A 81 -6.52 10.40 3.31
C VAL A 81 -5.63 11.23 2.39
N ILE A 82 -6.19 12.13 1.59
CA ILE A 82 -5.45 13.03 0.71
C ILE A 82 -4.45 13.85 1.52
N LEU A 83 -4.89 14.47 2.63
CA LEU A 83 -4.02 15.27 3.50
C LEU A 83 -2.81 14.49 4.02
N VAL A 84 -3.02 13.22 4.42
CA VAL A 84 -1.93 12.37 4.92
C VAL A 84 -0.96 12.02 3.80
N LEU A 85 -1.48 11.62 2.63
CA LEU A 85 -0.65 11.26 1.47
C LEU A 85 0.16 12.45 0.97
N GLU A 86 -0.46 13.61 0.78
CA GLU A 86 0.23 14.84 0.38
C GLU A 86 1.30 15.24 1.39
N ARG A 87 1.04 15.10 2.69
CA ARG A 87 2.06 15.39 3.72
C ARG A 87 3.22 14.39 3.68
N GLN A 88 2.95 13.11 3.50
CA GLN A 88 3.97 12.07 3.46
C GLN A 88 4.86 12.18 2.21
N TYR A 89 4.26 12.55 1.08
CA TYR A 89 4.94 12.61 -0.22
C TYR A 89 5.26 14.04 -0.67
N GLN A 90 5.10 15.04 0.21
CA GLN A 90 5.27 16.46 -0.11
C GLN A 90 6.58 16.77 -0.82
N GLN A 91 7.68 16.12 -0.42
CA GLN A 91 9.00 16.33 -1.04
C GLN A 91 9.11 15.72 -2.43
N TYR A 92 8.39 14.62 -2.69
CA TYR A 92 8.36 13.93 -3.97
C TYR A 92 7.41 14.61 -4.96
N PHE A 93 6.33 15.22 -4.48
CA PHE A 93 5.37 15.98 -5.30
C PHE A 93 5.81 17.42 -5.56
N ALA A 94 6.91 17.88 -4.95
CA ALA A 94 7.40 19.23 -5.18
C ALA A 94 8.01 19.36 -6.58
N ASP A 95 7.80 20.49 -7.26
CA ASP A 95 8.43 20.80 -8.57
C ASP A 95 9.96 20.73 -8.55
N THR A 96 10.56 20.78 -7.35
CA THR A 96 12.00 20.62 -7.13
C THR A 96 12.48 19.17 -7.18
N TRP A 97 11.57 18.19 -7.16
CA TRP A 97 11.90 16.77 -7.28
C TRP A 97 12.14 16.41 -8.73
N ILE A 98 13.41 16.43 -9.13
CA ILE A 98 13.82 16.08 -10.49
C ILE A 98 14.38 14.65 -10.47
N VAL A 99 13.63 13.75 -11.08
CA VAL A 99 14.08 12.37 -11.26
C VAL A 99 15.11 12.30 -12.38
N THR A 100 16.39 12.31 -12.02
CA THR A 100 17.48 12.14 -12.98
C THR A 100 17.63 10.68 -13.42
N GLU A 101 18.15 10.46 -14.62
CA GLU A 101 18.42 9.10 -15.13
C GLU A 101 19.40 8.33 -14.23
N LYS A 102 20.37 9.02 -13.64
CA LYS A 102 21.29 8.45 -12.66
C LYS A 102 20.57 8.00 -11.40
N LEU A 103 19.65 8.81 -10.87
CA LEU A 103 18.84 8.44 -9.71
C LEU A 103 17.94 7.24 -10.03
N LYS A 104 17.34 7.16 -11.22
CA LYS A 104 16.61 5.97 -11.68
C LYS A 104 17.51 4.74 -11.64
N GLN A 105 18.67 4.79 -12.28
CA GLN A 105 19.61 3.67 -12.33
C GLN A 105 20.09 3.24 -10.92
N GLU A 106 20.41 4.19 -10.04
CA GLU A 106 20.81 3.90 -8.66
C GLU A 106 19.65 3.30 -7.85
N THR A 107 18.43 3.79 -8.02
CA THR A 107 17.26 3.30 -7.29
C THR A 107 16.78 1.94 -7.80
N THR A 108 16.84 1.69 -9.11
CA THR A 108 16.56 0.36 -9.70
C THR A 108 17.64 -0.66 -9.32
N SER A 109 18.91 -0.24 -9.25
CA SER A 109 20.03 -1.13 -8.88
C SER A 109 20.10 -1.42 -7.38
N ALA A 110 19.65 -0.47 -6.55
CA ALA A 110 19.39 -0.68 -5.15
C ALA A 110 18.03 -1.38 -4.99
N ARG A 111 18.04 -2.73 -4.90
CA ARG A 111 16.85 -3.50 -4.45
C ARG A 111 16.20 -2.81 -3.25
N SER A 112 14.90 -2.96 -3.05
CA SER A 112 14.18 -2.51 -1.85
C SER A 112 14.59 -3.28 -0.57
N HIS A 113 15.88 -3.46 -0.34
CA HIS A 113 16.47 -4.03 0.87
C HIS A 113 15.97 -3.32 2.12
N ASN A 114 15.64 -2.02 2.01
CA ASN A 114 15.04 -1.25 3.10
C ASN A 114 13.59 -1.66 3.38
N MET A 115 12.80 -1.98 2.35
CA MET A 115 11.41 -2.44 2.54
C MET A 115 11.38 -3.87 3.08
N ASP A 116 12.24 -4.75 2.58
CA ASP A 116 12.44 -6.10 3.12
C ASP A 116 12.98 -6.06 4.56
N ALA A 117 13.90 -5.13 4.84
CA ALA A 117 14.42 -4.93 6.20
C ALA A 117 13.35 -4.35 7.12
N GLU A 118 12.53 -3.40 6.66
CA GLU A 118 11.44 -2.82 7.44
C GLU A 118 10.38 -3.87 7.76
N GLU A 119 9.99 -4.70 6.79
CA GLU A 119 9.09 -5.83 7.00
C GLU A 119 9.67 -6.79 8.06
N LEU A 120 10.93 -7.18 7.92
CA LEU A 120 11.61 -8.08 8.86
C LEU A 120 11.72 -7.47 10.26
N MET A 121 12.06 -6.19 10.36
CA MET A 121 12.16 -5.47 11.63
C MET A 121 10.79 -5.27 12.27
N GLY A 122 9.74 -5.02 11.48
CA GLY A 122 8.35 -4.94 11.93
C GLY A 122 7.85 -6.26 12.50
N MET A 123 8.06 -7.37 11.79
CA MET A 123 7.74 -8.72 12.27
C MET A 123 8.50 -9.06 13.56
N PHE A 124 9.79 -8.72 13.61
CA PHE A 124 10.63 -8.96 14.79
C PHE A 124 10.12 -8.17 16.00
N SER A 125 9.82 -6.88 15.81
CA SER A 125 9.29 -5.99 16.85
C SER A 125 7.95 -6.50 17.41
N ALA A 126 7.02 -6.88 16.52
CA ALA A 126 5.73 -7.44 16.90
C ALA A 126 5.88 -8.73 17.74
N LEU A 127 6.77 -9.65 17.32
CA LEU A 127 7.02 -10.89 18.05
C LEU A 127 7.71 -10.65 19.39
N LYS A 128 8.66 -9.70 19.47
CA LYS A 128 9.34 -9.34 20.73
C LYS A 128 8.37 -8.71 21.72
N LYS A 129 7.43 -7.88 21.26
CA LYS A 129 6.34 -7.32 22.09
C LYS A 129 5.43 -8.42 22.64
N LYS A 130 5.10 -9.43 21.82
CA LYS A 130 4.27 -10.58 22.24
C LYS A 130 5.01 -11.54 23.19
N ALA A 131 6.31 -11.74 22.99
CA ALA A 131 7.15 -12.63 23.79
C ALA A 131 8.45 -11.94 24.25
N PRO A 132 8.38 -11.09 25.30
CA PRO A 132 9.52 -10.26 25.72
C PRO A 132 10.76 -11.07 26.13
N LYS A 133 10.56 -12.28 26.68
CA LYS A 133 11.64 -13.18 27.11
C LYS A 133 12.21 -14.06 25.99
N ALA A 134 11.63 -14.03 24.78
CA ALA A 134 12.14 -14.81 23.67
C ALA A 134 13.54 -14.31 23.25
N THR A 135 14.43 -15.26 22.99
CA THR A 135 15.76 -14.99 22.44
C THR A 135 15.65 -14.62 20.96
N ILE A 136 16.66 -13.89 20.46
CA ILE A 136 16.74 -13.49 19.06
C ILE A 136 16.70 -14.72 18.14
N CYS A 137 17.45 -15.77 18.49
CA CYS A 137 17.47 -17.03 17.74
C CYS A 137 16.08 -17.67 17.64
N TYR A 138 15.33 -17.72 18.74
CA TYR A 138 13.97 -18.27 18.75
C TYR A 138 13.03 -17.48 17.83
N LEU A 139 13.08 -16.14 17.89
CA LEU A 139 12.26 -15.27 17.04
C LEU A 139 12.61 -15.43 15.56
N SER A 140 13.90 -15.43 15.22
CA SER A 140 14.40 -15.64 13.86
C SER A 140 13.96 -17.00 13.29
N CYS A 141 14.12 -18.08 14.06
CA CYS A 141 13.68 -19.42 13.64
C CYS A 141 12.17 -19.45 13.36
N LYS A 142 11.36 -18.86 14.25
CA LYS A 142 9.91 -18.80 14.08
C LYS A 142 9.48 -18.02 12.84
N MET A 143 10.13 -16.87 12.57
CA MET A 143 9.85 -16.06 11.39
C MET A 143 10.16 -16.82 10.09
N ARG A 144 11.33 -17.47 10.03
CA ARG A 144 11.71 -18.29 8.87
C ARG A 144 10.75 -19.45 8.64
N ALA A 145 10.35 -20.11 9.71
CA ALA A 145 9.48 -21.27 9.62
C ALA A 145 8.07 -20.89 9.12
N ARG A 146 7.53 -19.74 9.56
CA ARG A 146 6.31 -19.17 9.00
C ARG A 146 6.44 -18.73 7.55
N LYS A 147 7.52 -18.02 7.20
CA LYS A 147 7.75 -17.53 5.82
C LYS A 147 7.90 -18.69 4.82
N ASN A 148 8.43 -19.82 5.28
CA ASN A 148 8.58 -21.03 4.47
C ASN A 148 7.38 -21.98 4.55
N ASN A 149 6.28 -21.59 5.21
CA ASN A 149 5.09 -22.42 5.44
C ASN A 149 5.42 -23.79 6.05
N THR A 150 6.44 -23.88 6.91
CA THR A 150 6.80 -25.13 7.59
C THR A 150 6.11 -25.30 8.95
N VAL A 151 5.44 -24.25 9.43
CA VAL A 151 4.60 -24.24 10.64
C VAL A 151 3.56 -23.12 10.51
N ASP A 152 2.33 -23.42 10.90
CA ASP A 152 1.20 -22.48 10.98
C ASP A 152 1.36 -21.43 12.13
#